data_AF-A0A537U7Y2-F1
#
_entry.id   AF-A0A537U7Y2-F1
#
_cell.length_a   1.000
_cell.length_b   1.000
_cell.length_c   1.000
_cell.angle_alpha   90.00
_cell.angle_beta   90.00
_cell.angle_gamma   90.00
#
_symmetry.space_group_name_H-M   'P 1'
#
loop_
_entity.id
_entity.type
_entity.pdbx_description
1 polymer ?
#
loop_
_entity_poly.entity_id
_entity_poly.type
_entity_poly.pdbx_seq_one_letter_code
_entity_poly.pdbx_strand_id
1 'polypeptide(L)'
;MRATLSAAALCLLLASPALAIRPDECEQQRALFPKDWNDVTKEKPLFYCWSHYSGALRVTLGAVDDKGRRLLSLVPLEEHRANAKQDKSKDVFRIWLDKEQADRLQQGKYFATITRQRESCWIRGALSGPDDGKEDSVFFMDNVNPKSDGADAGSFYNKAPRFSVFQGDAYECEPIK
;
A
#
# COMPACT_ATOMS: atom_id res chain seq x y z
N MET A 1 0.45 -39.33 -53.73
CA MET A 1 -0.56 -39.11 -52.67
C MET A 1 0.10 -39.22 -51.31
N ARG A 2 0.09 -38.13 -50.54
CA ARG A 2 0.07 -38.05 -49.06
C ARG A 2 0.33 -36.59 -48.69
N ALA A 3 -0.74 -35.81 -48.56
CA ALA A 3 -0.71 -34.51 -47.93
C ALA A 3 -1.03 -34.72 -46.45
N THR A 4 -0.03 -34.55 -45.58
CA THR A 4 -0.24 -34.46 -44.14
C THR A 4 -0.63 -33.02 -43.81
N LEU A 5 -1.93 -32.78 -43.61
CA LEU A 5 -2.44 -31.54 -43.03
C LEU A 5 -2.26 -31.62 -41.52
N SER A 6 -1.28 -30.89 -40.98
CA SER A 6 -1.17 -30.65 -39.53
C SER A 6 -2.33 -29.76 -39.08
N ALA A 7 -3.17 -30.29 -38.19
CA ALA A 7 -4.17 -29.52 -37.48
C ALA A 7 -3.47 -28.61 -36.45
N ALA A 8 -3.31 -27.33 -36.78
CA ALA A 8 -2.97 -26.32 -35.80
C ALA A 8 -4.20 -26.02 -34.94
N ALA A 9 -4.20 -26.54 -33.71
CA ALA A 9 -5.19 -26.18 -32.70
C ALA A 9 -4.98 -24.72 -32.29
N LEU A 10 -5.84 -23.84 -32.77
CA LEU A 10 -5.90 -22.44 -32.37
C LEU A 10 -6.52 -22.39 -30.97
N CYS A 11 -5.70 -22.37 -29.92
CA CYS A 11 -6.14 -22.04 -28.57
C CYS A 11 -6.54 -20.56 -28.53
N LEU A 12 -7.80 -20.27 -28.88
CA LEU A 12 -8.43 -18.98 -28.62
C LEU A 12 -8.52 -18.81 -27.10
N LEU A 13 -7.57 -18.05 -26.55
CA LEU A 13 -7.68 -17.48 -25.21
C LEU A 13 -8.95 -16.62 -25.18
N LEU A 14 -10.02 -17.17 -24.61
CA LEU A 14 -11.19 -16.40 -24.19
C LEU A 14 -10.75 -15.49 -23.04
N ALA A 15 -10.08 -14.38 -23.38
CA ALA A 15 -9.95 -13.26 -22.47
C ALA A 15 -11.39 -12.78 -22.22
N SER A 16 -11.95 -13.13 -21.06
CA SER A 16 -13.22 -12.56 -20.63
C SER A 16 -13.06 -11.04 -20.69
N PRO A 17 -13.87 -10.32 -21.47
CA PRO A 17 -13.73 -8.88 -21.56
C PRO A 17 -13.86 -8.32 -20.16
N ALA A 18 -12.87 -7.50 -19.74
CA ALA A 18 -12.95 -6.81 -18.47
C ALA A 18 -14.29 -6.07 -18.42
N LEU A 19 -15.16 -6.44 -17.47
CA LEU A 19 -16.48 -5.83 -17.34
C LEU A 19 -16.30 -4.31 -17.25
N ALA A 20 -17.07 -3.58 -18.05
CA ALA A 20 -17.06 -2.13 -17.98
C ALA A 20 -17.43 -1.69 -16.55
N ILE A 21 -16.57 -0.87 -15.96
CA ILE A 21 -16.77 -0.28 -14.64
C ILE A 21 -18.07 0.54 -14.68
N ARG A 22 -18.96 0.35 -13.69
CA ARG A 22 -20.21 1.12 -13.58
C ARG A 22 -19.90 2.63 -13.47
N PRO A 23 -20.73 3.51 -14.05
CA PRO A 23 -20.46 4.95 -14.04
C PRO A 23 -20.28 5.55 -12.63
N ASP A 24 -20.96 4.99 -11.62
CA ASP A 24 -20.99 5.46 -10.23
C ASP A 24 -20.12 4.61 -9.27
N GLU A 25 -19.31 3.70 -9.81
CA GLU A 25 -18.50 2.77 -9.01
C GLU A 25 -17.53 3.50 -8.08
N CYS A 26 -16.97 4.63 -8.52
CA CYS A 26 -16.03 5.42 -7.72
C CYS A 26 -16.70 6.15 -6.56
N GLU A 27 -17.93 6.61 -6.76
CA GLU A 27 -18.78 7.27 -5.78
C GLU A 27 -19.18 6.26 -4.71
N GLN A 28 -19.58 5.05 -5.13
CA GLN A 28 -19.86 3.94 -4.22
C GLN A 28 -18.62 3.54 -3.40
N GLN A 29 -17.44 3.44 -4.02
CA GLN A 29 -16.20 3.12 -3.32
C GLN A 29 -15.79 4.22 -2.34
N ARG A 30 -15.90 5.49 -2.73
CA ARG A 30 -15.60 6.62 -1.86
C ARG A 30 -16.53 6.67 -0.65
N ALA A 31 -17.79 6.31 -0.82
CA ALA A 31 -18.77 6.22 0.27
C ALA A 31 -18.43 5.14 1.33
N LEU A 32 -17.52 4.20 1.03
CA LEU A 32 -17.05 3.21 1.99
C LEU A 32 -15.93 3.75 2.91
N PHE A 33 -15.30 4.88 2.58
CA PHE A 33 -14.32 5.50 3.48
C PHE A 33 -14.99 6.21 4.66
N PRO A 34 -14.25 6.49 5.75
CA PRO A 34 -14.73 7.32 6.84
C PRO A 34 -15.23 8.70 6.34
N LYS A 35 -16.33 9.18 6.94
CA LYS A 35 -16.89 10.51 6.61
C LYS A 35 -15.90 11.64 6.92
N ASP A 36 -15.22 11.54 8.06
CA ASP A 36 -14.03 12.34 8.34
C ASP A 36 -12.82 11.56 7.83
N TRP A 37 -12.23 12.05 6.74
CA TRP A 37 -11.11 11.40 6.07
C TRP A 37 -9.92 11.15 7.00
N ASN A 38 -9.71 12.01 8.00
CA ASN A 38 -8.55 11.93 8.90
C ASN A 38 -8.89 11.26 10.23
N ASP A 39 -10.11 10.74 10.42
CA ASP A 39 -10.47 9.95 11.61
C ASP A 39 -9.87 8.53 11.53
N VAL A 40 -8.91 8.27 12.41
CA VAL A 40 -8.25 6.97 12.59
C VAL A 40 -8.43 6.43 14.02
N THR A 41 -9.33 7.01 14.80
CA THR A 41 -9.48 6.73 16.25
C THR A 41 -9.85 5.30 16.57
N LYS A 42 -10.49 4.59 15.63
CA LYS A 42 -10.92 3.19 15.76
C LYS A 42 -10.00 2.20 15.05
N GLU A 43 -8.89 2.66 14.50
CA GLU A 43 -7.97 1.83 13.74
C GLU A 43 -6.88 1.24 14.64
N LYS A 44 -6.54 -0.02 14.40
CA LYS A 44 -5.48 -0.70 15.14
C LYS A 44 -4.12 -0.31 14.55
N PRO A 45 -3.21 0.29 15.33
CA PRO A 45 -1.86 0.54 14.87
C PRO A 45 -1.07 -0.78 14.75
N LEU A 46 -0.27 -0.90 13.68
CA LEU A 46 0.54 -2.08 13.41
C LEU A 46 2.03 -1.76 13.37
N PHE A 47 2.40 -0.72 12.62
CA PHE A 47 3.80 -0.34 12.42
C PHE A 47 3.98 1.15 12.60
N TYR A 48 5.14 1.51 13.11
CA TYR A 48 5.65 2.86 13.12
C TYR A 48 6.76 2.94 12.08
N CYS A 49 6.65 3.86 11.14
CA CYS A 49 7.58 4.02 10.04
C CYS A 49 8.23 5.40 10.09
N TRP A 50 9.52 5.49 9.83
CA TRP A 50 10.23 6.75 9.83
C TRP A 50 11.18 6.89 8.65
N SER A 51 11.16 8.07 8.04
CA SER A 51 12.10 8.54 7.06
C SER A 51 12.88 9.73 7.60
N HIS A 52 14.19 9.73 7.35
CA HIS A 52 15.05 10.88 7.66
C HIS A 52 14.59 12.15 6.92
N TYR A 53 14.04 12.03 5.71
CA TYR A 53 13.69 13.16 4.85
C TYR A 53 12.22 13.55 4.93
N SER A 54 11.33 12.56 5.08
CA SER A 54 9.87 12.79 4.94
C SER A 54 9.08 12.62 6.23
N GLY A 55 9.77 12.44 7.35
CA GLY A 55 9.17 12.37 8.68
C GLY A 55 8.63 10.99 9.01
N ALA A 56 7.62 10.93 9.88
CA ALA A 56 7.12 9.66 10.41
C ALA A 56 5.67 9.38 9.99
N LEU A 57 5.38 8.10 9.80
CA LEU A 57 4.07 7.54 9.47
C LEU A 57 3.70 6.50 10.52
N ARG A 58 2.41 6.31 10.75
CA ARG A 58 1.87 5.11 11.39
C ARG A 58 1.06 4.31 10.39
N VAL A 59 1.34 3.01 10.29
CA VAL A 59 0.55 2.07 9.52
C VAL A 59 -0.54 1.50 10.43
N THR A 60 -1.80 1.71 10.06
CA THR A 60 -2.96 1.27 10.84
C THR A 60 -3.89 0.39 9.99
N LEU A 61 -4.69 -0.45 10.65
CA LEU A 61 -5.78 -1.19 10.03
C LEU A 61 -7.11 -0.95 10.75
N GLY A 62 -8.11 -0.52 9.99
CA GLY A 62 -9.51 -0.45 10.43
C GLY A 62 -10.13 -1.81 10.71
N ALA A 63 -11.39 -1.80 11.16
CA ALA A 63 -12.16 -3.02 11.38
C ALA A 63 -12.37 -3.81 10.07
N VAL A 64 -12.72 -5.09 10.23
CA VAL A 64 -13.16 -5.93 9.11
C VAL A 64 -14.56 -5.51 8.70
N ASP A 65 -14.79 -5.30 7.40
CA ASP A 65 -16.12 -5.01 6.86
C ASP A 65 -16.95 -6.28 6.58
N ASP A 66 -18.16 -6.10 6.07
CA ASP A 66 -19.09 -7.18 5.70
C ASP A 66 -18.56 -8.10 4.59
N LYS A 67 -17.55 -7.66 3.84
CA LYS A 67 -16.88 -8.40 2.76
C LYS A 67 -15.53 -8.97 3.17
N GLY A 68 -15.18 -8.89 4.46
CA GLY A 68 -13.90 -9.40 4.96
C GLY A 68 -12.69 -8.53 4.64
N ARG A 69 -12.89 -7.32 4.14
CA ARG A 69 -11.84 -6.36 3.80
C ARG A 69 -11.47 -5.51 5.01
N ARG A 70 -10.29 -4.91 4.98
CA ARG A 70 -9.83 -3.97 6.02
C ARG A 70 -9.27 -2.70 5.39
N LEU A 71 -9.59 -1.55 6.00
CA LEU A 71 -9.03 -0.28 5.59
C LEU A 71 -7.60 -0.12 6.12
N LEU A 72 -6.61 -0.10 5.24
CA LEU A 72 -5.26 0.36 5.53
C LEU A 72 -5.24 1.88 5.54
N SER A 73 -4.57 2.45 6.54
CA SER A 73 -4.23 3.85 6.56
C SER A 73 -2.75 4.07 6.85
N LEU A 74 -2.13 5.00 6.10
CA LEU A 74 -0.83 5.58 6.41
C LEU A 74 -1.09 6.96 7.03
N VAL A 75 -0.78 7.09 8.31
CA VAL A 75 -1.12 8.24 9.12
C VAL A 75 0.13 9.09 9.35
N PRO A 76 0.24 10.30 8.77
CA PRO A 76 1.35 11.19 9.03
C PRO A 76 1.42 11.57 10.52
N LEU A 77 2.63 11.69 11.07
CA LEU A 77 2.87 12.00 12.47
C LEU A 77 3.61 13.33 12.62
N GLU A 78 3.35 14.04 13.73
CA GLU A 78 3.95 15.36 14.01
C GLU A 78 5.47 15.27 14.24
N GLU A 79 5.97 14.12 14.69
CA GLU A 79 7.37 13.95 15.08
C GLU A 79 7.83 12.48 15.04
N HIS A 80 9.15 12.29 15.12
CA HIS A 80 9.80 10.98 15.12
C HIS A 80 9.73 10.29 16.51
N ARG A 81 8.54 9.85 16.94
CA ARG A 81 8.38 8.89 18.06
C ARG A 81 7.16 7.99 17.89
N ALA A 82 7.24 6.75 18.42
CA ALA A 82 6.17 5.76 18.29
C ALA A 82 4.79 6.23 18.79
N ASN A 83 4.76 7.00 19.88
CA ASN A 83 3.56 7.56 20.50
C ASN A 83 3.22 8.99 20.01
N ALA A 84 3.82 9.45 18.91
CA ALA A 84 3.53 10.76 18.33
C ALA A 84 2.03 10.92 18.03
N LYS A 85 1.56 12.15 18.06
CA LYS A 85 0.22 12.47 17.58
C LYS A 85 0.21 12.47 16.05
N GLN A 86 -0.98 12.25 15.50
CA GLN A 86 -1.22 12.45 14.07
C GLN A 86 -1.00 13.91 13.71
N ASP A 87 -0.26 14.15 12.64
CA ASP A 87 -0.16 15.47 12.01
C ASP A 87 -1.45 15.76 11.26
N LYS A 88 -2.31 16.58 11.85
CA LYS A 88 -3.62 16.94 11.26
C LYS A 88 -3.53 17.95 10.12
N SER A 89 -2.34 18.49 9.83
CA SER A 89 -2.13 19.34 8.66
C SER A 89 -1.96 18.55 7.36
N LYS A 90 -1.75 17.23 7.48
CA LYS A 90 -1.57 16.31 6.35
C LYS A 90 -2.71 15.31 6.28
N ASP A 91 -3.11 14.97 5.06
CA ASP A 91 -4.13 13.95 4.84
C ASP A 91 -3.57 12.53 5.07
N VAL A 92 -4.43 11.66 5.59
CA VAL A 92 -4.18 10.23 5.72
C VAL A 92 -4.26 9.57 4.34
N PHE A 93 -3.33 8.69 4.01
CA PHE A 93 -3.42 7.88 2.78
C PHE A 93 -4.13 6.58 3.08
N ARG A 94 -5.05 6.14 2.21
CA ARG A 94 -5.94 5.02 2.53
C ARG A 94 -6.06 4.02 1.40
N ILE A 95 -6.26 2.74 1.70
CA ILE A 95 -6.75 1.76 0.73
C ILE A 95 -7.46 0.60 1.41
N TRP A 96 -8.50 0.07 0.77
CA TRP A 96 -9.11 -1.17 1.22
C TRP A 96 -8.31 -2.38 0.75
N LEU A 97 -7.92 -3.20 1.71
CA LEU A 97 -7.23 -4.45 1.51
C LEU A 97 -8.21 -5.60 1.54
N ASP A 98 -8.04 -6.56 0.62
CA ASP A 98 -8.65 -7.87 0.79
C ASP A 98 -8.05 -8.62 2.00
N LYS A 99 -8.65 -9.76 2.32
CA LYS A 99 -8.26 -10.59 3.46
C LYS A 99 -6.78 -11.01 3.39
N GLU A 100 -6.29 -11.43 2.22
CA GLU A 100 -4.92 -11.94 2.06
C GLU A 100 -3.88 -10.81 2.14
N GLN A 101 -4.20 -9.66 1.58
CA GLN A 101 -3.41 -8.44 1.72
C GLN A 101 -3.31 -8.00 3.19
N ALA A 102 -4.44 -7.95 3.91
CA ALA A 102 -4.47 -7.60 5.32
C ALA A 102 -3.68 -8.61 6.17
N ASP A 103 -3.82 -9.90 5.92
CA ASP A 103 -3.11 -10.96 6.65
C ASP A 103 -1.58 -10.87 6.41
N ARG A 104 -1.13 -10.61 5.17
CA ARG A 104 0.30 -10.39 4.86
C ARG A 104 0.86 -9.19 5.60
N LEU A 105 0.15 -8.07 5.58
CA LEU A 105 0.54 -6.85 6.29
C LEU A 105 0.67 -7.11 7.79
N GLN A 106 -0.32 -7.74 8.41
CA GLN A 106 -0.30 -8.05 9.85
C GLN A 106 0.84 -8.99 10.25
N GLN A 107 1.25 -9.89 9.37
CA GLN A 107 2.39 -10.79 9.60
C GLN A 107 3.75 -10.10 9.41
N GLY A 108 3.78 -8.83 9.00
CA GLY A 108 5.02 -8.10 8.70
C GLY A 108 5.78 -8.69 7.50
N LYS A 109 5.08 -9.41 6.61
CA LYS A 109 5.66 -9.91 5.35
C LYS A 109 5.85 -8.75 4.37
N TYR A 110 6.65 -8.99 3.34
CA TYR A 110 6.71 -8.08 2.19
C TYR A 110 5.30 -7.75 1.71
N PHE A 111 5.03 -6.46 1.62
CA PHE A 111 3.72 -5.94 1.28
C PHE A 111 3.88 -4.77 0.32
N ALA A 112 3.08 -4.75 -0.75
CA ALA A 112 3.10 -3.68 -1.73
C ALA A 112 1.67 -3.37 -2.14
N THR A 113 1.31 -2.09 -2.13
CA THR A 113 -0.02 -1.64 -2.55
C THR A 113 0.04 -0.20 -3.03
N ILE A 114 -0.91 0.19 -3.87
CA ILE A 114 -1.24 1.59 -4.05
C ILE A 114 -1.97 2.11 -2.81
N THR A 115 -1.81 3.38 -2.50
CA THR A 115 -2.54 4.10 -1.47
C THR A 115 -3.21 5.30 -2.11
N ARG A 116 -4.42 5.59 -1.65
CA ARG A 116 -5.33 6.56 -2.25
C ARG A 116 -5.42 7.81 -1.42
N GLN A 117 -5.51 8.93 -2.11
CA GLN A 117 -5.88 10.20 -1.50
C GLN A 117 -7.40 10.35 -1.40
N ARG A 118 -7.86 11.39 -0.71
CA ARG A 118 -9.28 11.66 -0.42
C ARG A 118 -10.17 11.69 -1.66
N GLU A 119 -9.64 12.16 -2.78
CA GLU A 119 -10.39 12.34 -4.02
C GLU A 119 -10.43 11.08 -4.90
N SER A 120 -9.57 10.10 -4.63
CA SER A 120 -9.41 8.89 -5.42
C SER A 120 -10.40 7.78 -5.03
N CYS A 121 -10.74 6.91 -5.98
CA CYS A 121 -11.42 5.63 -5.73
C CYS A 121 -10.42 4.46 -5.89
N TRP A 122 -10.84 3.23 -5.64
CA TRP A 122 -9.91 2.09 -5.61
C TRP A 122 -9.45 1.66 -7.00
N ILE A 123 -10.28 1.91 -8.00
CA ILE A 123 -10.06 1.49 -9.39
C ILE A 123 -9.61 2.64 -10.31
N ARG A 124 -9.83 3.90 -9.90
CA ARG A 124 -9.36 5.08 -10.63
C ARG A 124 -8.72 6.07 -9.66
N GLY A 125 -7.55 6.53 -10.04
CA GLY A 125 -6.81 7.55 -9.35
C GLY A 125 -5.58 7.89 -10.17
N ALA A 126 -4.87 8.94 -9.78
CA ALA A 126 -3.74 9.47 -10.51
C ALA A 126 -2.45 9.15 -9.76
N LEU A 127 -1.65 8.22 -10.31
CA LEU A 127 -0.27 7.99 -9.83
C LEU A 127 0.70 9.10 -10.23
N SER A 128 0.28 9.94 -11.17
CA SER A 128 1.02 11.09 -11.69
C SER A 128 0.03 12.21 -11.96
N GLY A 129 0.28 13.40 -11.41
CA GLY A 129 -0.52 14.60 -11.59
C GLY A 129 0.37 15.83 -11.74
N PRO A 130 -0.19 17.05 -11.70
CA PRO A 130 0.61 18.24 -11.42
C PRO A 130 1.27 18.07 -10.04
N ASP A 131 2.54 18.46 -9.88
CA ASP A 131 3.28 18.44 -8.59
C ASP A 131 2.63 19.34 -7.52
N ASP A 132 1.43 18.97 -7.07
CA ASP A 132 0.68 19.62 -6.00
C ASP A 132 0.51 18.70 -4.78
N GLY A 133 1.18 17.53 -4.81
CA GLY A 133 1.22 16.55 -3.74
C GLY A 133 -0.07 15.73 -3.60
N LYS A 134 -0.95 15.76 -4.62
CA LYS A 134 -2.24 15.07 -4.59
C LYS A 134 -2.27 13.75 -5.35
N GLU A 135 -1.12 13.21 -5.71
CA GLU A 135 -1.03 11.92 -6.38
C GLU A 135 -1.22 10.74 -5.43
N ASP A 136 -1.94 9.73 -5.92
CA ASP A 136 -1.89 8.41 -5.31
C ASP A 136 -0.45 7.89 -5.33
N SER A 137 -0.09 7.13 -4.31
CA SER A 137 1.29 6.72 -4.11
C SER A 137 1.39 5.23 -3.88
N VAL A 138 2.47 4.63 -4.35
CA VAL A 138 2.76 3.24 -4.03
C VAL A 138 3.45 3.18 -2.68
N PHE A 139 2.94 2.30 -1.83
CA PHE A 139 3.54 1.94 -0.56
C PHE A 139 4.14 0.54 -0.68
N PHE A 140 5.43 0.45 -0.43
CA PHE A 140 6.15 -0.80 -0.30
C PHE A 140 6.60 -0.92 1.15
N MET A 141 6.34 -2.06 1.76
CA MET A 141 6.75 -2.34 3.12
C MET A 141 7.59 -3.62 3.17
N ASP A 142 8.77 -3.48 3.75
CA ASP A 142 9.71 -4.56 3.98
C ASP A 142 10.33 -4.38 5.35
N ASN A 143 9.85 -5.16 6.32
CA ASN A 143 10.24 -5.02 7.73
C ASN A 143 11.37 -5.98 8.11
N VAL A 144 11.99 -6.65 7.13
CA VAL A 144 13.05 -7.62 7.39
C VAL A 144 14.36 -6.88 7.64
N ASN A 145 14.97 -7.12 8.79
CA ASN A 145 16.32 -6.63 9.11
C ASN A 145 17.34 -7.77 8.93
N PRO A 146 17.88 -8.00 7.72
CA PRO A 146 18.83 -9.08 7.48
C PRO A 146 20.15 -8.81 8.23
N LYS A 147 20.78 -9.88 8.72
CA LYS A 147 22.16 -9.79 9.21
C LYS A 147 23.09 -9.47 8.03
N SER A 148 24.19 -8.78 8.31
CA SER A 148 25.22 -8.54 7.30
C SER A 148 25.83 -9.87 6.83
N ASP A 149 26.14 -9.96 5.53
CA ASP A 149 26.64 -11.18 4.89
C ASP A 149 28.04 -11.65 5.35
N GLY A 150 28.73 -10.87 6.20
CA GLY A 150 30.02 -11.23 6.80
C GLY A 150 30.80 -10.02 7.32
N ALA A 151 31.93 -10.26 7.99
CA ALA A 151 32.79 -9.18 8.51
C ALA A 151 33.49 -8.37 7.40
N ASP A 152 33.80 -9.03 6.27
CA ASP A 152 34.52 -8.45 5.12
C ASP A 152 33.58 -7.93 4.01
N ALA A 153 32.28 -7.99 4.25
CA ALA A 153 31.25 -7.59 3.31
C ALA A 153 31.16 -6.05 3.26
N GLY A 154 31.40 -5.47 2.09
CA GLY A 154 31.39 -4.01 1.89
C GLY A 154 30.09 -3.36 2.40
N SER A 155 30.22 -2.24 3.11
CA SER A 155 29.14 -1.61 3.88
C SER A 155 27.94 -1.13 3.06
N PHE A 156 28.07 -1.01 1.74
CA PHE A 156 27.07 -0.34 0.90
C PHE A 156 26.11 -1.32 0.19
N TYR A 157 26.60 -2.42 -0.39
CA TYR A 157 25.75 -3.38 -1.12
C TYR A 157 25.37 -4.63 -0.30
N ASN A 158 26.21 -5.04 0.66
CA ASN A 158 25.98 -6.24 1.49
C ASN A 158 25.29 -5.92 2.83
N LYS A 159 24.81 -4.68 2.95
CA LYS A 159 23.98 -4.18 4.04
C LYS A 159 22.81 -3.35 3.52
N ALA A 160 22.46 -3.47 2.23
CA ALA A 160 21.35 -2.69 1.68
C ALA A 160 20.13 -2.92 2.58
N PRO A 161 19.74 -1.94 3.42
CA PRO A 161 18.66 -2.16 4.37
C PRO A 161 17.45 -2.51 3.53
N ARG A 162 16.70 -3.54 3.88
CA ARG A 162 15.38 -3.71 3.28
C ARG A 162 14.55 -2.59 3.89
N PHE A 163 14.32 -1.55 3.11
CA PHE A 163 13.58 -0.37 3.53
C PHE A 163 12.19 -0.41 2.89
N SER A 164 11.24 0.15 3.63
CA SER A 164 9.93 0.47 3.10
C SER A 164 10.05 1.72 2.23
N VAL A 165 9.20 1.88 1.23
CA VAL A 165 9.21 3.03 0.31
C VAL A 165 7.83 3.65 0.23
N PHE A 166 7.78 4.97 0.33
CA PHE A 166 6.57 5.74 0.15
C PHE A 166 6.90 7.13 -0.40
N GLN A 167 6.17 7.59 -1.42
CA GLN A 167 6.38 8.90 -2.05
C GLN A 167 7.84 9.18 -2.50
N GLY A 168 8.56 8.13 -2.91
CA GLY A 168 9.95 8.24 -3.36
C GLY A 168 10.98 8.19 -2.24
N ASP A 169 10.56 8.20 -0.97
CA ASP A 169 11.46 8.14 0.18
C ASP A 169 11.52 6.75 0.82
N ALA A 170 12.69 6.46 1.40
CA ALA A 170 12.91 5.26 2.20
C ALA A 170 12.44 5.47 3.65
N TYR A 171 11.86 4.41 4.22
CA TYR A 171 11.35 4.34 5.58
C TYR A 171 11.85 3.08 6.29
N GLU A 172 12.20 3.24 7.56
CA GLU A 172 12.40 2.14 8.51
C GLU A 172 11.09 1.91 9.27
N CYS A 173 10.53 0.70 9.19
CA CYS A 173 9.24 0.37 9.79
C CYS A 173 9.39 -0.70 10.88
N GLU A 174 8.96 -0.36 12.10
CA GLU A 174 9.03 -1.22 13.28
C GLU A 174 7.62 -1.62 13.75
N PRO A 175 7.41 -2.88 14.19
CA PRO A 175 6.14 -3.30 14.74
C PRO A 175 5.84 -2.59 16.07
N ILE A 176 4.61 -2.12 16.22
CA ILE A 176 4.11 -1.55 17.47
C ILE A 176 3.69 -2.72 18.38
N LYS A 177 4.29 -2.79 19.57
CA LYS A 177 4.02 -3.81 20.58
C LYS A 177 2.75 -3.51 21.38
#